data_AF-X1VH14-F1
#
_entry.id   AF-X1VH14-F1
#
_cell.length_a   1.000
_cell.length_b   1.000
_cell.length_c   1.000
_cell.angle_alpha   90.00
_cell.angle_beta   90.00
_cell.angle_gamma   90.00
#
_symmetry.space_group_name_H-M   'P 1'
#
loop_
_entity.id
_entity.type
_entity.pdbx_description
1 polymer ?
#
loop_
_entity_poly.entity_id
_entity_poly.type
_entity_poly.pdbx_seq_one_letter_code
_entity_poly.pdbx_strand_id
1 'polypeptide(L)'
;MEDLKSKGLKIYSAIFEKKTIVEIEEIEYPIKKFSSGIKYVDLFGHRFIEQNRNKKSEWGKKAREGHKIMWIIKGRRYIVRVMDGEYNDLKK
;
A
#
# COMPACT_ATOMS: atom_id res chain seq x y z
N MET A 1 -5.28 11.42 -11.97
CA MET A 1 -3.96 10.87 -11.58
C MET A 1 -3.49 11.52 -10.28
N GLU A 2 -3.59 12.85 -10.17
CA GLU A 2 -3.40 13.62 -8.91
C GLU A 2 -4.03 12.97 -7.67
N ASP A 3 -5.27 12.50 -7.80
CA ASP A 3 -6.05 11.94 -6.69
C ASP A 3 -5.47 10.62 -6.13
N LEU A 4 -5.05 9.70 -7.01
CA LEU A 4 -4.53 8.39 -6.58
C LEU A 4 -3.16 8.51 -5.92
N LYS A 5 -2.36 9.51 -6.32
CA LYS A 5 -1.07 9.80 -5.68
C LYS A 5 -1.26 10.28 -4.25
N SER A 6 -2.11 11.29 -4.05
CA SER A 6 -2.43 11.82 -2.72
C SER A 6 -2.98 10.73 -1.81
N LYS A 7 -4.01 10.00 -2.26
CA LYS A 7 -4.62 8.88 -1.52
C LYS A 7 -3.61 7.78 -1.23
N GLY A 8 -2.76 7.42 -2.20
CA GLY A 8 -1.72 6.42 -2.05
C GLY A 8 -0.70 6.78 -0.98
N LEU A 9 -0.21 8.03 -0.95
CA LEU A 9 0.72 8.47 0.08
C LEU A 9 0.07 8.53 1.46
N LYS A 10 -1.19 8.99 1.56
CA LYS A 10 -1.93 9.02 2.83
C LYS A 10 -2.14 7.63 3.42
N ILE A 11 -2.56 6.67 2.59
CA ILE A 11 -2.76 5.26 3.01
C ILE A 11 -1.43 4.60 3.37
N TYR A 12 -0.38 4.86 2.58
CA TYR A 12 0.98 4.38 2.86
C TYR A 12 1.43 4.79 4.26
N SER A 13 1.35 6.09 4.59
CA SER A 13 1.73 6.59 5.92
C SER A 13 0.91 5.92 7.01
N ALA A 14 -0.40 5.82 6.85
CA ALA A 14 -1.27 5.19 7.85
C ALA A 14 -0.94 3.70 8.11
N ILE A 15 -0.66 2.93 7.06
CA ILE A 15 -0.24 1.52 7.15
C ILE A 15 1.04 1.38 7.98
N PHE A 16 2.06 2.20 7.68
CA PHE A 16 3.38 2.09 8.29
C PHE A 16 3.52 2.82 9.64
N GLU A 17 2.63 3.76 9.95
CA GLU A 17 2.43 4.36 11.28
C GLU A 17 1.61 3.45 12.22
N LYS A 18 1.17 2.28 11.73
CA LYS A 18 0.40 1.30 12.50
C LYS A 18 -0.97 1.81 12.96
N LYS A 19 -1.58 2.72 12.21
CA LYS A 19 -2.97 3.11 12.41
C LYS A 19 -3.91 1.93 12.13
N THR A 20 -5.10 1.99 12.71
CA THR A 20 -6.20 1.03 12.48
C THR A 20 -7.19 1.54 11.43
N ILE A 21 -7.25 2.85 11.23
CA ILE A 21 -8.17 3.55 10.33
C ILE A 21 -7.37 4.59 9.54
N VAL A 22 -7.80 4.86 8.31
CA VAL A 22 -7.35 6.00 7.50
C VAL A 22 -8.56 6.76 6.99
N GLU A 23 -8.57 8.06 7.20
CA GLU A 23 -9.62 8.95 6.70
C GLU A 23 -9.26 9.42 5.29
N ILE A 24 -10.14 9.20 4.31
CA ILE A 24 -10.00 9.66 2.93
C ILE A 24 -11.29 10.37 2.54
N GLU A 25 -11.20 11.64 2.14
CA GLU A 25 -12.37 12.44 1.74
C GLU A 25 -13.47 12.42 2.82
N GLU A 26 -13.09 12.67 4.08
CA GLU A 26 -13.98 12.68 5.26
C GLU A 26 -14.65 11.33 5.57
N ILE A 27 -14.24 10.26 4.89
CA ILE A 27 -14.74 8.90 5.12
C ILE A 27 -13.64 8.05 5.75
N GLU A 28 -13.98 7.34 6.83
CA GLU A 28 -13.07 6.42 7.49
C GLU A 28 -13.03 5.05 6.80
N TYR A 29 -11.81 4.58 6.51
CA TYR A 29 -11.56 3.26 5.95
C TYR A 29 -10.73 2.42 6.91
N PRO A 30 -11.15 1.19 7.25
CA PRO A 30 -10.37 0.32 8.14
C PRO A 30 -9.14 -0.23 7.43
N ILE A 31 -8.01 -0.23 8.13
CA ILE A 31 -6.79 -0.92 7.73
C ILE A 31 -6.92 -2.38 8.15
N LYS A 32 -7.26 -3.23 7.19
CA LYS A 32 -7.44 -4.67 7.38
C LYS A 32 -6.09 -5.37 7.40
N LYS A 33 -6.08 -6.60 7.91
CA LYS A 33 -4.90 -7.48 7.91
C LYS A 33 -5.29 -8.86 7.38
N PHE A 34 -4.39 -9.47 6.60
CA PHE A 34 -4.46 -10.90 6.33
C PHE A 34 -3.98 -11.69 7.56
N SER A 35 -4.27 -13.00 7.62
CA SER A 35 -3.73 -13.91 8.65
C SER A 35 -2.20 -13.89 8.71
N SER A 36 -1.54 -13.57 7.60
CA SER A 36 -0.09 -13.35 7.51
C SER A 36 0.40 -12.04 8.15
N GLY A 37 -0.49 -11.21 8.69
CA GLY A 37 -0.18 -9.91 9.31
C GLY A 37 -0.07 -8.75 8.31
N ILE A 38 -0.10 -9.03 7.01
CA ILE A 38 0.02 -8.02 5.94
C ILE A 38 -1.18 -7.09 5.92
N LYS A 39 -0.92 -5.79 6.00
CA LYS A 39 -1.95 -4.76 6.03
C LYS A 39 -2.42 -4.38 4.64
N TYR A 40 -3.71 -4.04 4.54
CA TYR A 40 -4.28 -3.49 3.32
C TYR A 40 -5.50 -2.61 3.56
N VAL A 41 -5.80 -1.75 2.58
CA VAL A 41 -7.01 -0.94 2.48
C VAL A 41 -7.61 -1.15 1.10
N ASP A 42 -8.93 -1.35 1.03
CA ASP A 42 -9.69 -1.39 -0.21
C ASP A 42 -10.44 -0.08 -0.38
N LEU A 43 -10.25 0.59 -1.52
CA LEU A 43 -10.83 1.90 -1.82
C LEU A 43 -11.13 2.02 -3.32
N PHE A 44 -12.39 2.26 -3.68
CA PHE A 44 -12.85 2.49 -5.07
C PHE A 44 -12.25 1.52 -6.11
N GLY A 45 -12.33 0.21 -5.84
CA GLY A 45 -11.82 -0.84 -6.74
C GLY A 45 -10.30 -0.99 -6.80
N HIS A 46 -9.57 -0.28 -5.94
CA HIS A 46 -8.14 -0.42 -5.75
C HIS A 46 -7.85 -1.05 -4.38
N ARG A 47 -6.81 -1.89 -4.33
CA ARG A 47 -6.25 -2.42 -3.11
C ARG A 47 -4.87 -1.83 -2.87
N PHE A 48 -4.71 -1.21 -1.72
CA PHE A 48 -3.45 -0.67 -1.20
C PHE A 48 -2.92 -1.70 -0.22
N ILE A 49 -1.80 -2.36 -0.52
CA ILE A 49 -1.33 -3.53 0.23
C ILE A 49 0.16 -3.44 0.56
N GLU A 50 0.50 -3.70 1.81
CA GLU A 50 1.87 -3.81 2.30
C GLU A 50 2.62 -4.97 1.62
N GLN A 51 3.90 -4.75 1.28
CA GLN A 51 4.74 -5.81 0.74
C GLN A 51 4.97 -6.90 1.79
N ASN A 52 4.66 -8.14 1.41
CA ASN A 52 4.96 -9.28 2.25
C ASN A 52 6.46 -9.58 2.27
N ARG A 53 7.10 -9.35 3.43
CA ARG A 53 8.53 -9.62 3.68
C ARG A 53 8.92 -11.10 3.56
N ASN A 54 7.97 -12.03 3.60
CA ASN A 54 8.25 -13.47 3.49
C ASN A 54 8.31 -13.93 2.02
N LYS A 55 8.01 -13.05 1.05
CA LYS A 55 8.11 -13.41 -0.37
C LYS A 55 9.57 -13.56 -0.79
N LYS A 56 9.85 -14.60 -1.58
CA LYS A 56 11.14 -14.84 -2.26
C LYS A 56 11.28 -13.96 -3.52
N SER A 57 10.93 -12.68 -3.41
CA SER A 57 11.10 -11.69 -4.47
C SER A 57 12.12 -10.64 -4.04
N GLU A 58 12.65 -9.88 -4.99
CA GLU A 58 13.48 -8.71 -4.72
C GLU A 58 12.78 -7.73 -3.76
N TRP A 59 11.49 -7.47 -3.97
CA TRP A 59 10.69 -6.60 -3.09
C TRP A 59 10.52 -7.18 -1.70
N GLY A 60 10.38 -8.50 -1.57
CA GLY A 60 10.38 -9.18 -0.28
C GLY A 60 11.74 -9.04 0.43
N LYS A 61 12.85 -9.08 -0.32
CA LYS A 61 14.20 -8.82 0.21
C LYS A 61 14.31 -7.38 0.75
N LYS A 62 13.91 -6.38 -0.05
CA LYS A 62 13.91 -4.98 0.37
C LYS A 62 13.05 -4.74 1.62
N ALA A 63 11.89 -5.36 1.71
CA ALA A 63 11.06 -5.29 2.92
C ALA A 63 11.74 -5.91 4.15
N ARG A 64 12.53 -6.99 3.98
CA ARG A 64 13.34 -7.56 5.07
C ARG A 64 14.51 -6.65 5.47
N GLU A 65 15.04 -5.86 4.55
CA GLU A 65 16.09 -4.86 4.76
C GLU A 65 15.57 -3.59 5.45
N GLY A 66 14.25 -3.48 5.68
CA GLY A 66 13.62 -2.37 6.40
C GLY A 66 12.88 -1.37 5.52
N HIS A 67 12.93 -1.53 4.19
CA HIS A 67 12.19 -0.66 3.29
C HIS A 67 10.68 -0.84 3.45
N LYS A 68 9.96 0.27 3.52
CA LYS A 68 8.51 0.31 3.62
C LYS A 68 7.96 0.34 2.21
N ILE A 69 7.32 -0.76 1.79
CA ILE A 69 6.83 -0.92 0.42
C ILE A 69 5.33 -1.19 0.46
N MET A 70 4.57 -0.43 -0.31
CA MET A 70 3.13 -0.64 -0.54
C MET A 70 2.85 -0.70 -2.04
N TRP A 71 1.95 -1.57 -2.44
CA TRP A 71 1.46 -1.65 -3.81
C TRP A 71 0.04 -1.13 -3.91
N ILE A 72 -0.28 -0.49 -5.03
CA ILE A 72 -1.66 -0.23 -5.43
C ILE A 72 -2.00 -1.18 -6.57
N ILE A 73 -3.03 -1.99 -6.36
CA ILE A 73 -3.48 -3.02 -7.29
C ILE A 73 -4.90 -2.67 -7.76
N LYS A 74 -5.16 -2.72 -9.07
CA LYS A 74 -6.51 -2.62 -9.65
C LYS A 74 -6.85 -3.95 -10.33
N GLY A 75 -7.82 -4.68 -9.77
CA GLY A 75 -8.10 -6.06 -10.20
C GLY A 75 -6.89 -6.97 -10.00
N ARG A 76 -6.26 -7.42 -11.09
CA ARG A 76 -5.05 -8.27 -11.08
C ARG A 76 -3.75 -7.51 -11.41
N ARG A 77 -3.84 -6.20 -11.69
CA ARG A 77 -2.69 -5.42 -12.17
C ARG A 77 -2.09 -4.59 -11.06
N TYR A 78 -0.78 -4.73 -10.87
CA TYR A 78 0.02 -3.79 -10.08
C TYR A 78 0.17 -2.52 -10.89
N ILE A 79 -0.32 -1.40 -10.36
CA ILE A 79 -0.32 -0.12 -11.09
C ILE A 79 0.61 0.91 -10.48
N VAL A 80 0.92 0.79 -9.18
CA VAL A 80 1.79 1.73 -8.47
C VAL A 80 2.56 0.96 -7.42
N ARG A 81 3.81 1.39 -7.21
CA ARG A 81 4.61 1.06 -6.03
C ARG A 81 4.89 2.34 -5.25
N VAL A 82 4.60 2.34 -3.96
CA VAL A 82 5.12 3.35 -3.04
C VAL A 82 6.23 2.70 -2.23
N MET A 83 7.44 3.25 -2.26
CA MET A 83 8.60 2.76 -1.52
C MET A 83 9.22 3.91 -0.75
N ASP A 84 9.28 3.81 0.57
CA ASP A 84 9.86 4.83 1.45
C ASP A 84 9.29 6.25 1.24
N GLY A 85 8.00 6.31 0.86
CA GLY A 85 7.28 7.56 0.57
C GLY A 85 7.35 8.00 -0.90
N GLU A 86 8.14 7.32 -1.74
CA GLU A 86 8.26 7.64 -3.16
C GLU A 86 7.21 6.90 -4.00
N TYR A 87 6.35 7.68 -4.67
CA TYR A 87 5.31 7.16 -5.56
C TYR A 87 5.86 6.86 -6.95
N ASN A 88 5.80 5.60 -7.37
CA ASN A 88 6.26 5.12 -8.67
C ASN A 88 5.09 4.53 -9.47
N ASP A 89 4.72 5.14 -10.60
CA ASP A 89 3.73 4.57 -11.53
C ASP A 89 4.35 3.38 -12.30
N LEU A 90 3.60 2.28 -12.38
CA LEU A 90 4.01 1.05 -13.07
C LEU A 90 3.25 0.84 -14.37
N LYS A 91 2.22 1.64 -14.65
CA LYS A 91 1.56 1.67 -15.94
C LYS A 91 2.49 2.35 -16.92
N LYS A 92 3.26 1.55 -17.66
CA LYS A 92 3.70 1.92 -19.00
C LYS A 92 2.62 1.54 -20.00
#